data_AF-A0ABD4KYS5-F1
#
_entry.id   AF-A0ABD4KYS5-F1
#
_cell.length_a   1.000
_cell.length_b   1.000
_cell.length_c   1.000
_cell.angle_alpha   90.00
_cell.angle_beta   90.00
_cell.angle_gamma   90.00
#
_symmetry.space_group_name_H-M   'P 1'
#
loop_
_entity.id
_entity.type
_entity.pdbx_description
1 polymer ?
#
loop_
_entity_poly.entity_id
_entity_poly.type
_entity_poly.pdbx_seq_one_letter_code
_entity_poly.pdbx_strand_id
1 'polypeptide(L)'
;IILSSAVAFSAVKWLGAAYLVYLGVQSLISMWRGGSKIVVSESVETNKNVFIQGVIVSVLNPKVALFFLSFLPQFVDTSTGSASMQLLVLGLLFSALATLCNVLYASVGSWVFSRSNSQRYSRALEGVSGVLLIGLAGKVAISER
;
A
#
# COMPACT_ATOMS: atom_id res chain seq x y z
N ILE A 1 -6.27 -28.89 14.16
CA ILE A 1 -6.33 -27.46 13.74
C ILE A 1 -4.93 -26.92 13.42
N ILE A 2 -3.90 -27.16 14.23
CA ILE A 2 -2.51 -26.69 13.99
C ILE A 2 -1.90 -27.25 12.67
N LEU A 3 -2.13 -28.52 12.34
CA LEU A 3 -1.65 -29.11 11.07
C LEU A 3 -2.39 -28.56 9.83
N SER A 4 -3.69 -28.30 9.93
CA SER A 4 -4.45 -27.64 8.87
C SER A 4 -4.00 -26.20 8.66
N SER A 5 -3.61 -25.51 9.75
CA SER A 5 -3.03 -24.17 9.69
C SER A 5 -1.65 -24.16 9.04
N ALA A 6 -0.81 -25.17 9.29
CA ALA A 6 0.50 -25.28 8.65
C ALA A 6 0.40 -25.55 7.14
N VAL A 7 -0.52 -26.43 6.72
CA VAL A 7 -0.77 -26.70 5.30
C VAL A 7 -1.43 -25.49 4.62
N ALA A 8 -2.44 -24.88 5.23
CA ALA A 8 -3.09 -23.68 4.68
C ALA A 8 -2.12 -22.49 4.59
N PHE A 9 -1.29 -22.29 5.60
CA PHE A 9 -0.24 -21.26 5.59
C PHE A 9 0.78 -21.52 4.49
N SER A 10 1.23 -22.77 4.33
CA SER A 10 2.16 -23.15 3.25
C SER A 10 1.54 -22.94 1.87
N ALA A 11 0.26 -23.29 1.69
CA ALA A 11 -0.45 -23.08 0.43
C ALA A 11 -0.55 -21.59 0.08
N VAL A 12 -0.96 -20.75 1.04
CA VAL A 12 -1.03 -19.29 0.86
C VAL A 12 0.37 -18.70 0.61
N LYS A 13 1.40 -19.20 1.28
CA LYS A 13 2.80 -18.78 1.11
C LYS A 13 3.29 -19.03 -0.31
N TRP A 14 3.10 -20.24 -0.84
CA TRP A 14 3.51 -20.59 -2.20
C TRP A 14 2.67 -19.86 -3.26
N LEU A 15 1.35 -19.73 -3.04
CA LEU A 15 0.49 -18.92 -3.90
C LEU A 15 0.94 -17.45 -3.94
N GLY A 16 1.23 -16.86 -2.78
CA GLY A 16 1.73 -15.50 -2.66
C GLY A 16 3.07 -15.32 -3.35
N ALA A 17 4.01 -16.26 -3.17
CA ALA A 17 5.30 -16.23 -3.85
C ALA A 17 5.15 -16.32 -5.37
N ALA A 18 4.32 -17.24 -5.87
CA ALA A 18 4.04 -17.37 -7.30
C ALA A 18 3.42 -16.08 -7.88
N TYR A 19 2.47 -15.47 -7.15
CA TYR A 19 1.84 -14.22 -7.55
C TYR A 19 2.84 -13.05 -7.59
N LEU A 20 3.75 -12.95 -6.62
CA LEU A 20 4.82 -11.94 -6.60
C LEU A 20 5.79 -12.11 -7.78
N VAL A 21 6.17 -13.35 -8.11
CA VAL A 21 6.99 -13.64 -9.30
C VAL A 21 6.24 -13.20 -10.56
N TYR A 22 4.96 -13.56 -10.69
CA TYR A 22 4.14 -13.17 -11.82
C TYR A 22 4.10 -11.64 -12.00
N LEU A 23 3.79 -10.89 -10.95
CA LEU A 23 3.77 -9.42 -10.99
C LEU A 23 5.15 -8.84 -11.29
N GLY A 24 6.21 -9.41 -10.70
CA GLY A 24 7.57 -8.95 -10.93
C GLY A 24 8.03 -9.15 -12.38
N VAL A 25 7.74 -10.31 -12.96
CA VAL A 25 8.02 -10.60 -14.39
C VAL A 25 7.19 -9.69 -15.30
N GLN A 26 5.91 -9.49 -14.99
CA GLN A 26 5.05 -8.58 -15.77
C GLN A 26 5.61 -7.14 -15.77
N SER A 27 6.14 -6.67 -14.64
CA SER A 27 6.77 -5.36 -14.51
C SER A 27 8.11 -5.26 -15.27
N LEU A 28 8.90 -6.33 -15.33
CA LEU A 28 10.11 -6.37 -16.16
C LEU A 28 9.77 -6.37 -17.66
N ILE A 29 8.73 -7.10 -18.06
CA ILE A 29 8.25 -7.13 -19.45
C ILE A 29 7.72 -5.75 -19.86
N SER A 30 6.99 -5.04 -18.98
CA SER A 30 6.49 -3.68 -19.27
C SER A 30 7.65 -2.69 -19.46
N MET A 31 8.69 -2.80 -18.64
CA MET A 31 9.91 -2.00 -18.76
C MET A 31 10.60 -2.23 -20.12
N TRP A 32 10.76 -3.49 -20.54
CA TRP A 32 11.40 -3.85 -21.81
C TRP A 32 10.59 -3.44 -23.04
N ARG A 33 9.26 -3.57 -23.00
CA ARG A 33 8.40 -3.18 -24.13
C ARG A 33 8.32 -1.68 -24.33
N GLY A 34 8.73 -0.88 -23.33
CA GLY A 34 8.88 0.58 -23.45
C GLY A 34 7.59 1.34 -23.79
N GLY A 35 6.43 0.69 -23.71
CA GLY A 35 5.12 1.24 -24.06
C GLY A 35 4.32 1.78 -22.86
N SER A 36 4.87 1.65 -21.65
CA SER A 36 4.17 2.06 -20.44
C SER A 36 4.22 3.58 -20.29
N LYS A 37 3.26 4.26 -20.95
CA LYS A 37 2.91 5.62 -20.58
C LYS A 37 2.11 5.50 -19.29
N ILE A 38 2.61 6.07 -18.19
CA ILE A 38 1.73 6.40 -17.07
C ILE A 38 0.76 7.45 -17.62
N VAL A 39 -0.39 6.98 -18.07
CA VAL A 39 -1.48 7.84 -18.50
C VAL A 39 -2.04 8.44 -17.23
N VAL A 40 -1.63 9.67 -16.92
CA VAL A 40 -2.36 10.49 -15.97
C VAL A 40 -3.72 10.72 -16.61
N SER A 41 -4.74 9.97 -16.16
CA SER A 41 -6.10 10.13 -16.65
C SER A 41 -6.53 11.58 -16.41
N GLU A 42 -6.69 12.36 -17.48
CA GLU A 42 -7.18 13.75 -17.40
C GLU A 42 -8.65 13.82 -16.96
N SER A 43 -9.39 12.71 -17.06
CA SER A 43 -10.74 12.61 -16.54
C SER A 43 -10.72 12.39 -15.03
N VAL A 44 -10.72 13.48 -14.27
CA VAL A 44 -11.21 13.47 -12.89
C VAL A 44 -12.73 13.33 -12.94
N GLU A 45 -13.21 12.14 -13.27
CA GLU A 45 -14.57 11.81 -12.86
C GLU A 45 -14.53 11.79 -11.33
N THR A 46 -15.21 12.76 -10.71
CA THR A 46 -15.47 12.79 -9.27
C THR A 46 -16.35 11.59 -8.93
N ASN A 47 -15.75 10.41 -8.92
CA ASN A 47 -16.44 9.18 -8.61
C ASN A 47 -16.54 9.13 -7.08
N LYS A 48 -17.70 9.56 -6.55
CA LYS A 48 -18.09 9.30 -5.15
C LYS A 48 -17.86 7.84 -4.75
N ASN A 49 -17.91 6.95 -5.74
CA ASN A 49 -17.61 5.53 -5.61
C ASN A 49 -16.18 5.25 -5.12
N VAL A 50 -15.18 6.02 -5.55
CA VAL A 50 -13.78 5.85 -5.11
C VAL A 50 -13.61 6.25 -3.64
N PHE A 51 -14.26 7.33 -3.20
CA PHE A 51 -14.23 7.71 -1.79
C PHE A 51 -14.89 6.65 -0.90
N ILE A 52 -16.08 6.17 -1.28
CA ILE A 52 -16.79 5.13 -0.53
C ILE A 52 -15.99 3.83 -0.52
N GLN A 53 -15.40 3.42 -1.65
CA GLN A 53 -14.50 2.27 -1.71
C GLN A 53 -13.30 2.46 -0.77
N GLY A 54 -12.67 3.63 -0.77
CA GLY A 54 -11.57 3.94 0.13
C GLY A 54 -11.95 3.84 1.60
N VAL A 55 -13.13 4.37 1.98
CA VAL A 55 -13.68 4.26 3.33
C VAL A 55 -13.94 2.80 3.68
N ILE A 56 -14.62 2.05 2.82
CA ILE A 56 -14.94 0.63 3.04
C ILE A 56 -13.65 -0.18 3.20
N VAL A 57 -12.67 -0.01 2.30
CA VAL A 57 -11.39 -0.71 2.38
C VAL A 57 -10.64 -0.36 3.66
N SER A 58 -10.66 0.91 4.07
CA SER A 58 -9.97 1.36 5.29
C SER A 58 -10.64 0.82 6.55
N VAL A 59 -11.97 0.82 6.61
CA VAL A 59 -12.75 0.28 7.74
C VAL A 59 -12.64 -1.25 7.81
N LEU A 60 -12.68 -1.93 6.68
CA LEU A 60 -12.52 -3.37 6.58
C LEU A 60 -11.06 -3.83 6.69
N ASN A 61 -10.10 -2.93 6.82
CA ASN A 61 -8.70 -3.30 6.99
C ASN A 61 -8.43 -3.61 8.48
N PRO A 62 -8.42 -4.90 8.89
CA PRO A 62 -8.24 -5.25 10.30
C PRO A 62 -6.88 -4.79 10.83
N LYS A 63 -5.88 -4.63 9.95
CA LYS A 63 -4.54 -4.17 10.35
C LYS A 63 -4.57 -2.73 10.85
N VAL A 64 -5.34 -1.86 10.18
CA VAL A 64 -5.49 -0.46 10.57
C VAL A 64 -6.25 -0.38 11.89
N ALA A 65 -7.35 -1.12 12.03
CA ALA A 65 -8.12 -1.18 13.26
C ALA A 65 -7.26 -1.68 14.45
N LEU A 66 -6.54 -2.80 14.28
CA LEU A 66 -5.67 -3.36 15.31
C LEU A 66 -4.52 -2.42 15.69
N PHE A 67 -3.94 -1.71 14.73
CA PHE A 67 -2.93 -0.69 15.01
C PHE A 67 -3.51 0.42 15.90
N PHE A 68 -4.65 1.00 15.52
CA PHE A 68 -5.26 2.07 16.32
C PHE A 68 -5.69 1.59 17.70
N LEU A 69 -6.32 0.42 17.81
CA LEU A 69 -6.71 -0.19 19.10
C LEU A 69 -5.52 -0.52 20.01
N SER A 70 -4.38 -0.89 19.44
CA SER A 70 -3.21 -1.26 20.24
C SER A 70 -2.33 -0.06 20.58
N PHE A 71 -2.27 0.94 19.70
CA PHE A 71 -1.29 2.03 19.77
C PHE A 71 -1.90 3.32 20.32
N LEU A 72 -3.10 3.74 19.89
CA LEU A 72 -3.68 5.02 20.36
C LEU A 72 -4.02 5.05 21.84
N PRO A 73 -4.59 4.01 22.46
CA PRO A 73 -4.89 4.04 23.88
C PRO A 73 -3.65 4.26 24.76
N GLN A 74 -2.45 3.93 24.26
CA GLN A 74 -1.19 4.16 24.97
C GLN A 74 -0.85 5.65 25.13
N PHE A 75 -1.44 6.52 24.30
CA PHE A 75 -1.24 7.98 24.35
C PHE A 75 -2.41 8.71 25.02
N VAL A 76 -3.40 7.98 25.54
CA VAL A 76 -4.57 8.55 26.19
C VAL A 76 -4.40 8.51 27.69
N ASP A 77 -4.54 9.66 28.32
CA ASP A 77 -4.57 9.75 29.77
C ASP A 77 -6.04 9.67 30.25
N THR A 78 -6.38 8.56 30.89
CA THR A 78 -7.73 8.29 31.41
C THR A 78 -8.04 9.07 32.69
N SER A 79 -7.04 9.74 33.30
CA SER A 79 -7.19 10.45 34.56
C SER A 79 -7.57 11.94 34.41
N THR A 80 -7.34 12.54 33.23
CA THR A 80 -7.42 13.99 33.02
C THR A 80 -8.52 14.45 32.06
N GLY A 81 -9.37 13.56 31.54
CA GLY A 81 -10.52 13.95 30.72
C GLY A 81 -11.24 12.80 30.02
N SER A 82 -12.10 13.14 29.04
CA SER A 82 -12.80 12.15 28.24
C SER A 82 -11.86 11.47 27.25
N ALA A 83 -11.55 10.19 27.50
CA ALA A 83 -10.71 9.35 26.64
C ALA A 83 -11.20 9.30 25.19
N SER A 84 -12.52 9.35 24.95
CA SER A 84 -13.08 9.35 23.60
C SER A 84 -12.73 10.62 22.81
N MET A 85 -12.70 11.77 23.48
CA MET A 85 -12.31 13.04 22.84
C MET A 85 -10.83 13.03 22.46
N GLN A 86 -9.96 12.53 23.35
CA GLN A 86 -8.53 12.39 23.07
C GLN A 86 -8.29 11.45 21.88
N LEU A 87 -8.95 10.28 21.85
CA LEU A 87 -8.87 9.35 20.72
C LEU A 87 -9.33 9.97 19.39
N LEU A 88 -10.41 10.74 19.40
CA LEU A 88 -10.88 11.47 18.21
C LEU A 88 -9.85 12.48 17.71
N VAL A 89 -9.26 13.26 18.61
CA VAL A 89 -8.23 14.25 18.26
C VAL A 89 -6.98 13.57 17.69
N LEU A 90 -6.48 12.51 18.32
CA LEU A 90 -5.34 11.76 17.80
C LEU A 90 -5.63 11.12 16.44
N GLY A 91 -6.83 10.55 16.26
CA GLY A 91 -7.26 9.99 14.98
C GLY A 91 -7.31 11.03 13.87
N LEU A 92 -7.85 12.23 14.15
CA LEU A 92 -7.87 13.34 13.20
C LEU A 92 -6.47 13.85 12.87
N LEU A 93 -5.58 13.98 13.86
CA LEU A 93 -4.19 14.37 13.64
C LEU A 93 -3.45 13.36 12.75
N PHE A 94 -3.62 12.06 13.03
CA PHE A 94 -3.06 11.01 12.19
C PHE A 94 -3.59 11.09 10.76
N SER A 95 -4.91 11.25 10.59
CA SER A 95 -5.54 11.37 9.27
C SER A 95 -5.05 12.61 8.51
N ALA A 96 -4.88 13.74 9.20
CA ALA A 96 -4.36 14.97 8.60
C ALA A 96 -2.92 14.79 8.13
N LEU A 97 -2.07 14.17 8.95
CA LEU A 97 -0.68 13.88 8.58
C LEU A 97 -0.60 12.89 7.40
N ALA A 98 -1.40 11.83 7.42
CA ALA A 98 -1.48 10.89 6.32
C ALA A 98 -1.94 11.56 5.02
N THR A 99 -2.93 12.46 5.10
CA THR A 99 -3.40 13.24 3.95
C THR A 99 -2.30 14.14 3.42
N LEU A 100 -1.57 14.84 4.31
CA LEU A 100 -0.44 15.70 3.93
C LEU A 100 0.64 14.88 3.20
N CYS A 101 1.03 13.73 3.73
CA CYS A 101 1.97 12.84 3.05
C CYS A 101 1.48 12.40 1.67
N ASN A 102 0.21 12.03 1.54
CA ASN A 102 -0.38 11.66 0.24
C ASN A 102 -0.36 12.82 -0.75
N VAL A 103 -0.71 14.04 -0.33
CA VAL A 103 -0.66 15.24 -1.17
C VAL A 103 0.78 15.52 -1.61
N LEU A 104 1.76 15.39 -0.71
CA LEU A 104 3.18 15.55 -1.04
C LEU A 104 3.62 14.50 -2.08
N TYR A 105 3.28 13.22 -1.89
CA TYR A 105 3.58 12.17 -2.86
C TYR A 105 2.94 12.43 -4.22
N ALA A 106 1.66 12.82 -4.25
CA ALA A 106 0.95 13.14 -5.48
C ALA A 106 1.57 14.34 -6.20
N SER A 107 1.97 15.37 -5.45
CA SER A 107 2.60 16.57 -5.99
C SER A 107 3.99 16.26 -6.58
N VAL A 108 4.82 15.53 -5.84
CA VAL A 108 6.14 15.09 -6.30
C VAL A 108 6.01 14.17 -7.51
N GLY A 109 5.08 13.21 -7.48
CA GLY A 109 4.79 12.33 -8.61
C GLY A 109 4.40 13.13 -9.85
N SER A 110 3.45 14.05 -9.72
CA SER A 110 3.01 14.91 -10.83
C SER A 110 4.16 15.75 -11.40
N TRP A 111 5.01 16.31 -10.54
CA TRP A 111 6.20 17.05 -10.96
C TRP A 111 7.20 16.17 -11.73
N VAL A 112 7.53 14.97 -11.21
CA VAL A 112 8.46 14.03 -11.87
C VAL A 112 7.93 13.55 -13.22
N PHE A 113 6.63 13.21 -13.29
CA PHE A 113 6.03 12.64 -14.49
C PHE A 113 5.54 13.67 -15.53
N SER A 114 5.42 14.95 -15.17
CA SER A 114 5.16 16.03 -16.14
C SER A 114 6.37 16.38 -17.01
N ARG A 115 7.57 15.95 -16.63
CA ARG A 115 8.81 16.20 -17.40
C ARG A 115 8.90 15.23 -18.58
N SER A 116 9.45 15.67 -19.71
CA SER A 116 9.65 14.88 -20.95
C SER A 116 10.40 13.53 -20.75
N ASN A 117 11.17 13.40 -19.66
CA ASN A 117 11.82 12.14 -19.27
C ASN A 117 10.94 11.15 -18.50
N SER A 118 9.63 11.37 -18.39
CA SER A 118 8.67 10.47 -17.71
C SER A 118 8.81 9.01 -18.16
N GLN A 119 9.07 8.77 -19.44
CA GLN A 119 9.32 7.43 -20.01
C GLN A 119 10.54 6.72 -19.42
N ARG A 120 11.58 7.45 -18.97
CA ARG A 120 12.75 6.87 -18.31
C ARG A 120 12.44 6.56 -16.85
N TYR A 121 11.73 7.44 -16.16
CA TYR A 121 11.33 7.24 -14.77
C TYR A 121 10.32 6.10 -14.60
N SER A 122 9.32 5.99 -15.48
CA SER A 122 8.37 4.87 -15.48
C SER A 122 9.10 3.54 -15.69
N ARG A 123 10.02 3.46 -16.66
CA ARG A 123 10.84 2.26 -16.87
C ARG A 123 11.71 1.93 -15.66
N ALA A 124 12.37 2.92 -15.05
CA ALA A 124 13.18 2.68 -13.85
C ALA A 124 12.34 2.15 -12.68
N LEU A 125 11.15 2.73 -12.46
CA LEU A 125 10.24 2.29 -11.40
C LEU A 125 9.70 0.88 -11.64
N GLU A 126 9.31 0.56 -12.86
CA GLU A 126 8.89 -0.80 -13.24
C GLU A 126 10.03 -1.80 -13.06
N GLY A 127 11.26 -1.43 -13.44
CA GLY A 127 12.43 -2.26 -13.21
C GLY A 127 12.72 -2.55 -11.74
N VAL A 128 12.80 -1.49 -10.93
CA VAL A 128 13.06 -1.59 -9.50
C VAL A 128 11.94 -2.35 -8.81
N SER A 129 10.68 -2.06 -9.14
CA SER A 129 9.52 -2.79 -8.59
C SER A 129 9.57 -4.26 -8.97
N GLY A 130 9.83 -4.60 -10.23
CA GLY A 130 9.95 -5.97 -10.70
C GLY A 130 11.03 -6.76 -9.97
N VAL A 131 12.23 -6.18 -9.84
CA VAL A 131 13.34 -6.81 -9.10
C VAL A 131 13.01 -6.97 -7.62
N LEU A 132 12.41 -5.95 -6.99
CA LEU A 132 12.01 -6.02 -5.58
C LEU A 132 10.94 -7.08 -5.33
N LEU A 133 9.96 -7.20 -6.22
CA LEU A 133 8.88 -8.20 -6.12
C LEU A 133 9.43 -9.62 -6.26
N ILE A 134 10.33 -9.87 -7.21
CA ILE A 134 11.00 -11.18 -7.37
C ILE A 134 11.89 -11.47 -6.16
N GLY A 135 12.63 -10.48 -5.67
CA GLY A 135 13.45 -10.60 -4.45
C GLY A 135 12.60 -10.93 -3.22
N LEU A 136 11.45 -10.27 -3.06
CA LEU A 136 10.45 -10.58 -2.03
C LEU A 136 9.89 -11.98 -2.18
N ALA A 137 9.58 -12.42 -3.41
CA ALA A 137 9.10 -13.78 -3.66
C ALA A 137 10.14 -14.82 -3.24
N GLY A 138 11.41 -14.61 -3.57
CA GLY A 138 12.52 -15.45 -3.11
C GLY A 138 12.65 -15.47 -1.59
N LYS A 139 12.59 -14.30 -0.94
CA LYS A 139 12.58 -14.20 0.52
C LYS A 139 11.40 -14.95 1.12
N VAL A 140 10.19 -14.80 0.57
CA VAL A 140 8.99 -15.50 1.03
C VAL A 140 9.20 -17.00 0.88
N ALA A 141 9.67 -17.49 -0.25
CA ALA A 141 9.92 -18.92 -0.46
C ALA A 141 10.91 -19.48 0.57
N ILE A 142 12.04 -18.79 0.80
CA ILE A 142 13.13 -19.20 1.70
C ILE A 142 12.78 -19.00 3.19
N SER A 143 11.81 -18.13 3.51
CA SER A 143 11.44 -17.85 4.91
C SER A 143 10.90 -19.10 5.61
N GLU A 144 11.71 -19.72 6.46
CA GLU A 144 11.30 -20.79 7.36
C GLU A 144 10.55 -20.20 8.57
N ARG A 145 9.31 -19.77 8.35
CA ARG A 145 8.28 -19.59 9.40
C ARG A 145 6.94 -19.30 8.77
#